data_AF-A0A072NCT5-F1
#
_entry.id   AF-A0A072NCT5-F1
#
_cell.length_a   1.000
_cell.length_b   1.000
_cell.length_c   1.000
_cell.angle_alpha   90.00
_cell.angle_beta   90.00
_cell.angle_gamma   90.00
#
_symmetry.space_group_name_H-M   'P 1'
#
loop_
_entity.id
_entity.type
_entity.pdbx_description
1 polymer ?
#
loop_
_entity_poly.entity_id
_entity_poly.type
_entity_poly.pdbx_seq_one_letter_code
_entity_poly.pdbx_strand_id
1 'polypeptide(L)'
;MAGMKRAPLLTLLLALGTPADARVRLGELLPAHPWTAAEREIVVIYSHDCGDLGPLWGAVLAAGLPVRAVNAEGVAAPAPAGLNVWRGAEATAFARRLRVSAYPTVLLVRGGRVLNAWEGTFRGDLGPLGHAEP
;
A
#
# COMPACT_ATOMS: atom_id res chain seq x y z
N MET A 1 28.48 -3.70 -19.45
CA MET A 1 27.21 -4.43 -19.62
C MET A 1 26.17 -3.79 -18.71
N ALA A 2 25.18 -3.13 -19.30
CA ALA A 2 24.14 -2.40 -18.59
C ALA A 2 23.11 -3.39 -17.99
N GLY A 3 23.21 -3.64 -16.69
CA GLY A 3 22.26 -4.46 -15.96
C GLY A 3 20.91 -3.75 -15.83
N MET A 4 19.88 -4.34 -16.45
CA MET A 4 18.49 -3.89 -16.42
C MET A 4 18.03 -3.57 -14.99
N LYS A 5 17.85 -2.28 -14.71
CA LYS A 5 17.15 -1.80 -13.52
C LYS A 5 15.68 -2.21 -13.64
N ARG A 6 15.32 -3.36 -13.08
CA ARG A 6 13.95 -3.88 -12.99
C ARG A 6 13.04 -2.75 -12.50
N ALA A 7 11.97 -2.46 -13.22
CA ALA A 7 11.02 -1.38 -12.93
C ALA A 7 10.05 -1.84 -11.82
N PRO A 8 10.38 -1.65 -10.53
CA PRO A 8 9.62 -2.26 -9.42
C PRO A 8 8.23 -1.61 -9.32
N LEU A 9 8.14 -0.36 -9.75
CA LEU A 9 6.92 0.41 -9.85
C LEU A 9 5.98 -0.15 -10.92
N LEU A 10 6.49 -0.69 -12.03
CA LEU A 10 5.63 -1.22 -13.09
C LEU A 10 4.95 -2.52 -12.63
N THR A 11 5.69 -3.37 -11.92
CA THR A 11 5.14 -4.58 -11.28
C THR A 11 4.13 -4.23 -10.19
N LEU A 12 4.40 -3.19 -9.40
CA LEU A 12 3.41 -2.66 -8.46
C LEU A 12 2.16 -2.16 -9.18
N LEU A 13 2.31 -1.35 -10.23
CA LEU A 13 1.19 -0.84 -11.02
C LEU A 13 0.36 -1.96 -11.66
N LEU A 14 1.01 -3.03 -12.13
CA LEU A 14 0.33 -4.20 -12.70
C LEU A 14 -0.43 -4.99 -11.61
N ALA A 15 0.18 -5.21 -10.44
CA ALA A 15 -0.45 -5.90 -9.32
C ALA A 15 -1.62 -5.12 -8.71
N LEU A 16 -1.53 -3.78 -8.74
CA LEU A 16 -2.58 -2.91 -8.21
C LEU A 16 -3.75 -2.72 -9.18
N GLY A 17 -3.58 -3.09 -10.46
CA GLY A 17 -4.59 -2.95 -11.49
C GLY A 17 -4.94 -1.50 -11.83
N THR A 18 -6.04 -1.30 -12.55
CA THR A 18 -6.60 0.03 -12.79
C THR A 18 -7.09 0.65 -11.49
N PRO A 19 -6.87 1.95 -11.24
CA PRO A 19 -7.41 2.59 -10.05
C PRO A 19 -8.93 2.37 -10.02
N ALA A 20 -9.40 1.70 -8.97
CA ALA A 20 -10.81 1.73 -8.61
C ALA A 20 -11.21 3.18 -8.32
N ASP A 21 -12.51 3.48 -8.32
CA ASP A 21 -13.10 4.80 -8.07
C ASP A 21 -12.73 5.34 -6.67
N ALA A 22 -11.47 5.71 -6.49
CA ALA A 22 -10.87 6.00 -5.21
C ALA A 22 -11.38 7.36 -4.75
N ARG A 23 -12.04 7.38 -3.60
CA ARG A 23 -12.54 8.62 -2.99
C ARG A 23 -11.41 9.46 -2.39
N VAL A 24 -10.24 8.87 -2.23
CA VAL A 24 -9.02 9.56 -1.78
C VAL A 24 -8.64 10.63 -2.81
N ARG A 25 -8.44 11.85 -2.32
CA ARG A 25 -8.12 13.00 -3.17
C ARG A 25 -6.64 13.02 -3.51
N LEU A 26 -6.34 12.94 -4.80
CA LEU A 26 -4.97 13.06 -5.30
C LEU A 26 -4.44 14.49 -5.10
N GLY A 27 -3.15 14.61 -4.80
CA GLY A 27 -2.47 15.87 -4.52
C GLY A 27 -2.66 16.41 -3.11
N GLU A 28 -3.61 15.89 -2.33
CA GLU A 28 -3.80 16.28 -0.93
C GLU A 28 -2.70 15.73 -0.03
N LEU A 29 -2.43 16.45 1.05
CA LEU A 29 -1.53 15.98 2.10
C LEU A 29 -2.19 14.85 2.87
N LEU A 30 -1.38 13.87 3.26
CA LEU A 30 -1.78 12.88 4.25
C LEU A 30 -2.25 13.59 5.53
N PRO A 31 -3.31 13.10 6.18
CA PRO A 31 -3.68 13.56 7.52
C PRO A 31 -2.52 13.36 8.51
N ALA A 32 -2.60 14.02 9.68
CA ALA A 32 -1.58 13.86 10.72
C ALA A 32 -1.30 12.38 11.05
N HIS A 33 -0.02 12.03 11.11
CA HIS A 33 0.48 10.67 11.26
C HIS A 33 1.81 10.66 12.06
N PRO A 34 2.18 9.55 12.70
CA PRO A 34 3.31 9.51 13.64
C PRO A 34 4.68 9.28 12.98
N TRP A 35 4.73 9.04 11.66
CA TRP A 35 5.99 8.83 10.95
C TRP A 35 6.47 10.11 10.27
N THR A 36 7.76 10.19 10.02
CA THR A 36 8.33 11.21 9.15
C THR A 36 8.09 10.83 7.70
N ALA A 37 7.48 11.74 6.94
CA ALA A 37 7.23 11.55 5.51
C ALA A 37 8.54 11.35 4.75
N ALA A 38 8.59 10.31 3.92
CA ALA A 38 9.71 10.09 3.01
C ALA A 38 9.52 10.87 1.69
N GLU A 39 10.60 10.95 0.88
CA GLU A 39 10.47 11.51 -0.47
C GLU A 39 9.42 10.74 -1.26
N ARG A 40 9.45 9.40 -1.22
CA ARG A 40 8.41 8.50 -1.74
C ARG A 40 8.17 7.37 -0.76
N GLU A 41 6.91 7.03 -0.54
CA GLU A 41 6.50 5.92 0.32
C GLU A 41 5.19 5.30 -0.15
N ILE A 42 4.93 4.07 0.31
CA ILE A 42 3.68 3.35 0.11
C ILE A 42 2.96 3.30 1.46
N VAL A 43 1.70 3.73 1.51
CA VAL A 43 0.85 3.58 2.69
C VAL A 43 -0.21 2.52 2.38
N VAL A 44 -0.21 1.44 3.14
CA VAL A 44 -1.21 0.38 3.03
C VAL A 44 -2.16 0.50 4.21
N ILE A 45 -3.42 0.80 3.92
CA ILE A 45 -4.50 0.94 4.89
C ILE A 45 -5.37 -0.30 4.77
N TYR A 46 -5.53 -1.04 5.86
CA TYR A 46 -6.23 -2.31 5.85
C TYR A 46 -7.02 -2.51 7.14
N SER A 47 -7.95 -3.46 7.11
CA SER A 47 -8.72 -3.91 8.26
C SER A 47 -8.55 -5.42 8.45
N HIS A 48 -9.07 -5.94 9.56
CA HIS A 48 -9.03 -7.39 9.83
C HIS A 48 -9.88 -8.21 8.85
N ASP A 49 -10.89 -7.60 8.21
CA ASP A 49 -11.81 -8.26 7.28
C ASP A 49 -11.27 -8.40 5.84
N CYS A 50 -10.03 -7.99 5.58
CA CYS A 50 -9.47 -8.03 4.23
C CYS A 50 -9.11 -9.43 3.72
N GLY A 51 -9.19 -10.47 4.57
CA GLY A 51 -8.77 -11.83 4.22
C GLY A 51 -7.26 -11.96 4.04
N ASP A 52 -6.82 -12.76 3.06
CA ASP A 52 -5.40 -12.96 2.79
C ASP A 52 -4.79 -11.78 2.03
N LEU A 53 -3.89 -11.07 2.70
CA LEU A 53 -3.14 -9.93 2.16
C LEU A 53 -1.72 -10.30 1.69
N GLY A 54 -1.32 -11.57 1.78
CA GLY A 54 0.03 -12.03 1.44
C GLY A 54 0.53 -11.55 0.07
N PRO A 55 -0.24 -11.72 -1.03
CA PRO A 55 0.16 -11.24 -2.35
C PRO A 55 0.34 -9.71 -2.42
N LEU A 56 -0.56 -8.96 -1.77
CA LEU A 56 -0.45 -7.50 -1.69
C LEU A 56 0.83 -7.09 -0.97
N TRP A 57 1.09 -7.68 0.20
CA TRP A 57 2.30 -7.40 0.97
C TRP A 57 3.57 -7.74 0.18
N GLY A 58 3.58 -8.87 -0.54
CA GLY A 58 4.67 -9.23 -1.44
C GLY A 58 4.93 -8.18 -2.51
N ALA A 59 3.87 -7.70 -3.18
CA ALA A 59 3.97 -6.69 -4.22
C ALA A 59 4.49 -5.33 -3.70
N VAL A 60 3.96 -4.84 -2.57
CA VAL A 60 4.38 -3.54 -2.01
C VAL A 60 5.80 -3.58 -1.46
N LEU A 61 6.23 -4.69 -0.85
CA LEU A 61 7.59 -4.84 -0.35
C LEU A 61 8.60 -4.97 -1.50
N ALA A 62 8.24 -5.69 -2.57
CA ALA A 62 9.07 -5.82 -3.77
C ALA A 62 9.29 -4.49 -4.51
N ALA A 63 8.44 -3.48 -4.28
CA ALA A 63 8.60 -2.16 -4.88
C ALA A 63 9.84 -1.40 -4.38
N GLY A 64 10.44 -1.82 -3.25
CA GLY A 64 11.65 -1.21 -2.69
C GLY A 64 11.46 0.20 -2.13
N LEU A 65 10.22 0.60 -1.86
CA LEU A 65 9.88 1.88 -1.22
C LEU A 65 9.62 1.65 0.28
N PRO A 66 9.82 2.68 1.14
CA PRO A 66 9.34 2.64 2.52
C PRO A 66 7.83 2.32 2.56
N VAL A 67 7.45 1.31 3.34
CA VAL A 67 6.06 0.88 3.51
C VAL A 67 5.55 1.30 4.89
N ARG A 68 4.36 1.89 4.94
CA ARG A 68 3.64 2.25 6.15
C ARG A 68 2.37 1.40 6.23
N ALA A 69 2.30 0.51 7.22
CA ALA A 69 1.10 -0.27 7.49
C ALA A 69 0.20 0.47 8.48
N VAL A 70 -1.04 0.71 8.07
CA VAL A 70 -2.08 1.35 8.88
C VAL A 70 -3.24 0.39 9.03
N ASN A 71 -3.43 -0.13 10.23
CA ASN A 71 -4.64 -0.86 10.56
C ASN A 71 -5.72 0.16 10.95
N ALA A 72 -6.72 0.28 10.09
CA ALA A 72 -7.81 1.24 10.25
C ALA A 72 -8.75 0.88 11.41
N GLU A 73 -8.60 -0.31 12.00
CA GLU A 73 -9.45 -0.81 13.06
C GLU A 73 -8.64 -1.18 14.30
N GLY A 74 -9.30 -1.13 15.47
CA GLY A 74 -8.67 -1.48 16.75
C GLY A 74 -8.39 -2.98 16.91
N VAL A 75 -8.81 -3.80 15.95
CA VAL A 75 -8.64 -5.25 15.97
C VAL A 75 -7.30 -5.62 15.35
N ALA A 76 -6.51 -6.42 16.05
CA ALA A 76 -5.22 -6.85 15.53
C ALA A 76 -5.40 -7.67 14.24
N ALA A 77 -4.72 -7.25 13.18
CA ALA A 77 -4.70 -7.93 11.90
C ALA A 77 -3.23 -8.20 11.50
N PRO A 78 -2.92 -9.37 10.94
CA PRO A 78 -1.56 -9.77 10.65
C PRO A 78 -0.92 -8.83 9.62
N ALA A 79 0.34 -8.48 9.87
CA ALA A 79 1.21 -7.80 8.92
C ALA A 79 2.52 -8.61 8.77
N PRO A 80 3.27 -8.41 7.68
CA PRO A 80 4.55 -9.06 7.49
C PRO A 80 5.51 -8.81 8.67
N ALA A 81 6.30 -9.82 9.01
CA ALA A 81 7.30 -9.72 10.06
C ALA A 81 8.26 -8.55 9.79
N GLY A 82 8.55 -7.77 10.83
CA GLY A 82 9.44 -6.60 10.74
C GLY A 82 8.76 -5.31 10.29
N LEU A 83 7.49 -5.33 9.89
CA LEU A 83 6.73 -4.12 9.58
C LEU A 83 6.01 -3.61 10.85
N ASN A 84 6.29 -2.36 11.24
CA ASN A 84 5.57 -1.74 12.34
C ASN A 84 4.18 -1.28 11.86
N VAL A 85 3.14 -1.82 12.47
CA VAL A 85 1.75 -1.50 12.16
C VAL A 85 1.27 -0.38 13.07
N TRP A 86 0.89 0.74 12.46
CA TRP A 86 0.17 1.78 13.19
C TRP A 86 -1.29 1.38 13.36
N ARG A 87 -1.79 1.47 14.59
CA ARG A 87 -3.13 1.03 15.01
C ARG A 87 -3.69 1.92 16.12
N GLY A 88 -4.98 1.75 16.42
CA GLY A 88 -5.69 2.49 17.45
C GLY A 88 -6.51 3.66 16.91
N ALA A 89 -7.10 4.46 17.81
CA ALA A 89 -8.07 5.50 17.44
C ALA A 89 -7.53 6.52 16.43
N GLU A 90 -6.25 6.89 16.54
CA GLU A 90 -5.60 7.82 15.61
C GLU A 90 -5.45 7.22 14.21
N ALA A 91 -5.13 5.93 14.09
CA ALA A 91 -5.06 5.23 12.80
C ALA A 91 -6.45 5.14 12.15
N THR A 92 -7.49 4.88 12.94
CA THR A 92 -8.88 4.91 12.48
C THR A 92 -9.30 6.32 12.02
N ALA A 93 -8.95 7.37 12.77
CA ALA A 93 -9.23 8.75 12.40
C ALA A 93 -8.50 9.16 11.11
N PHE A 94 -7.26 8.72 10.93
CA PHE A 94 -6.49 8.89 9.70
C PHE A 94 -7.19 8.26 8.49
N ALA A 95 -7.59 6.99 8.58
CA ALA A 95 -8.30 6.30 7.49
C ALA A 95 -9.64 7.01 7.14
N ARG A 96 -10.40 7.44 8.16
CA ARG A 96 -11.66 8.18 7.98
C ARG A 96 -11.45 9.54 7.30
N ARG A 97 -10.38 10.27 7.66
CA ARG A 97 -10.06 11.56 7.03
C ARG A 97 -9.67 11.41 5.57
N LEU A 98 -9.00 10.32 5.21
CA LEU A 98 -8.68 9.99 3.81
C LEU A 98 -9.91 9.60 2.98
N ARG A 99 -11.04 9.29 3.64
CA ARG A 99 -12.30 8.89 3.00
C ARG A 99 -12.16 7.65 2.11
N VAL A 100 -11.28 6.72 2.50
CA VAL A 100 -11.13 5.43 1.82
C VAL A 100 -12.50 4.76 1.64
N SER A 101 -12.81 4.28 0.44
CA SER A 101 -14.12 3.68 0.17
C SER A 101 -14.13 2.16 0.39
N ALA A 102 -12.96 1.52 0.36
CA ALA A 102 -12.80 0.08 0.57
C ALA A 102 -11.48 -0.25 1.28
N TYR A 103 -11.43 -1.42 1.91
CA TYR A 103 -10.18 -2.02 2.39
C TYR A 103 -9.88 -3.30 1.60
N PRO A 104 -8.59 -3.62 1.37
CA PRO A 104 -7.43 -2.76 1.61
C PRO A 104 -7.38 -1.56 0.64
N THR A 105 -6.70 -0.50 1.05
CA THR A 105 -6.36 0.67 0.23
C THR A 105 -4.84 0.85 0.22
N VAL A 106 -4.26 1.04 -0.96
CA VAL A 106 -2.83 1.33 -1.15
C VAL A 106 -2.71 2.75 -1.67
N LEU A 107 -1.83 3.54 -1.06
CA LEU A 107 -1.51 4.89 -1.50
C LEU A 107 -0.04 4.96 -1.91
N LEU A 108 0.23 5.57 -3.05
CA LEU A 108 1.57 6.05 -3.39
C LEU A 108 1.66 7.51 -2.95
N VAL A 109 2.66 7.83 -2.13
CA VAL A 109 2.81 9.16 -1.52
C VAL A 109 4.18 9.73 -1.85
N ARG A 110 4.25 11.04 -2.14
CA ARG A 110 5.50 11.77 -2.34
C ARG A 110 5.54 13.05 -1.49
N GLY A 111 6.52 13.15 -0.59
CA GLY A 111 6.64 14.30 0.32
C GLY A 111 5.35 14.56 1.10
N GLY A 112 4.71 13.48 1.57
CA GLY A 112 3.44 13.55 2.30
C GLY A 112 2.20 13.81 1.46
N ARG A 113 2.27 13.93 0.13
CA ARG A 113 1.10 14.10 -0.76
C ARG A 113 0.73 12.82 -1.48
N VAL A 114 -0.57 12.54 -1.59
CA VAL A 114 -1.08 11.38 -2.33
C VAL A 114 -0.85 11.58 -3.82
N LEU A 115 -0.06 10.70 -4.44
CA LEU A 115 0.13 10.68 -5.89
C LEU A 115 -0.84 9.73 -6.58
N ASN A 116 -1.15 8.61 -5.94
CA ASN A 116 -2.08 7.64 -6.48
C ASN A 116 -2.73 6.83 -5.35
N ALA A 117 -3.92 6.29 -5.61
CA ALA A 117 -4.69 5.50 -4.68
C ALA A 117 -5.34 4.31 -5.40
N TRP A 118 -5.27 3.15 -4.79
CA TRP A 118 -5.94 1.94 -5.25
C TRP A 118 -6.74 1.38 -4.08
N GLU A 119 -8.02 1.12 -4.29
CA GLU A 119 -8.94 0.66 -3.25
C GLU A 119 -9.58 -0.68 -3.68
N GLY A 120 -9.74 -1.62 -2.74
CA GLY A 120 -10.51 -2.84 -2.96
C GLY A 120 -9.66 -4.08 -3.24
N THR A 121 -10.16 -4.96 -4.11
CA THR A 121 -9.60 -6.31 -4.29
C THR A 121 -8.35 -6.30 -5.17
N PHE A 122 -7.21 -6.59 -4.56
CA PHE A 122 -5.95 -6.84 -5.27
C PHE A 122 -5.84 -8.30 -5.65
N ARG A 123 -6.01 -8.61 -6.93
CA ARG A 123 -5.68 -9.93 -7.47
C ARG A 123 -4.21 -9.91 -7.82
N GLY A 124 -3.41 -10.65 -7.06
CA GLY A 124 -1.96 -10.76 -7.22
C GLY A 124 -1.51 -11.45 -8.50
N ASP A 125 -2.01 -11.04 -9.66
CA ASP A 125 -1.39 -11.38 -10.94
C ASP A 125 -0.16 -10.48 -11.13
N LEU A 126 0.87 -10.82 -10.37
CA LEU A 126 2.23 -10.40 -10.61
C LEU A 126 2.68 -11.19 -11.83
N GLY A 127 2.44 -10.65 -13.03
CA GLY A 127 2.85 -11.26 -14.30
C GLY A 127 4.26 -11.89 -14.21
N PRO A 128 4.50 -12.97 -14.96
CA PRO A 128 5.39 -14.06 -14.58
C PRO A 128 6.79 -13.56 -14.17
N LEU A 129 7.03 -13.55 -12.86
CA LEU A 129 8.39 -13.52 -12.33
C LEU A 129 8.97 -14.93 -12.50
N GLY A 130 9.59 -15.11 -13.66
CA GLY A 130 10.29 -16.31 -14.15
C GLY A 130 10.48 -17.46 -13.16
N HIS A 131 9.73 -18.53 -13.38
CA HIS A 131 10.32 -19.86 -13.35
C HIS A 131 11.22 -20.01 -14.58
N ALA A 132 12.50 -19.70 -14.40
CA ALA A 132 13.52 -20.46 -15.11
C ALA A 132 13.76 -21.70 -14.25
N GLU A 133 13.02 -22.77 -14.55
CA GLU A 133 13.42 -24.11 -14.12
C GLU A 133 14.62 -24.56 -14.96
N PRO A 134 15.55 -25.34 -14.40
CA PRO A 134 16.59 -26.03 -15.16
C PRO A 134 16.03 -27.15 -16.05
#